data_AF-J0NW49-F1
#
_entry.id   AF-J0NW49-F1
#
_cell.length_a   1.000
_cell.length_b   1.000
_cell.length_c   1.000
_cell.angle_alpha   90.00
_cell.angle_beta   90.00
_cell.angle_gamma   90.00
#
_symmetry.space_group_name_H-M   'P 1'
#
loop_
_entity.id
_entity.type
_entity.pdbx_description
1 polymer ?
#
loop_
_entity_poly.entity_id
_entity_poly.type
_entity_poly.pdbx_seq_one_letter_code
_entity_poly.pdbx_strand_id
1 'polypeptide(L)' 'MSHYRIKLDRSASSVVVTCTCGWRDLALKPLQAQRIAASHEASCHPRQASARKMLAEATRRLSR' A
#
# COMPACT_ATOMS: atom_id res chain seq x y z
N MET A 1 -9.30 -19.57 -3.91
CA MET A 1 -9.00 -18.36 -3.12
C MET A 1 -8.17 -17.42 -3.99
N SER A 2 -8.71 -16.29 -4.41
CA SER A 2 -7.95 -15.32 -5.21
C SER A 2 -6.90 -14.66 -4.32
N HIS A 3 -5.64 -15.07 -4.47
CA HIS A 3 -4.51 -14.49 -3.75
C HIS A 3 -4.28 -13.07 -4.30
N TYR A 4 -4.81 -12.06 -3.61
CA TYR A 4 -4.48 -10.68 -3.94
C TYR A 4 -3.12 -10.31 -3.32
N ARG A 5 -2.32 -9.47 -3.99
CA ARG A 5 -1.04 -8.96 -3.48
C ARG A 5 -0.89 -7.51 -3.89
N ILE A 6 -0.63 -6.65 -2.90
CA ILE A 6 -0.29 -5.25 -3.13
C ILE A 6 1.23 -5.12 -3.21
N LYS A 7 1.72 -4.40 -4.22
CA LYS A 7 3.14 -4.07 -4.41
C LYS A 7 3.31 -2.56 -4.46
N LEU A 8 4.42 -2.10 -3.90
CA LEU A 8 4.85 -0.70 -3.90
C LEU A 8 6.16 -0.62 -4.66
N ASP A 9 6.09 -0.15 -5.90
CA ASP A 9 7.27 0.03 -6.76
C ASP A 9 7.81 1.45 -6.59
N ARG A 10 9.04 1.58 -6.12
CA ARG A 10 9.67 2.88 -5.84
C ARG A 10 10.54 3.30 -7.01
N SER A 11 10.23 4.47 -7.55
CA SER A 11 11.08 5.23 -8.44
C SER A 11 11.79 6.37 -7.68
N ALA A 12 12.66 7.12 -8.36
CA ALA A 12 13.44 8.21 -7.77
C ALA A 12 12.56 9.36 -7.23
N SER A 13 11.39 9.58 -7.81
CA SER A 13 10.48 10.71 -7.50
C SER A 13 9.06 10.31 -7.16
N SER A 14 8.71 9.02 -7.28
CA SER A 14 7.34 8.54 -7.11
C SER A 14 7.30 7.07 -6.70
N VAL A 15 6.13 6.64 -6.25
CA VAL A 15 5.85 5.27 -5.85
C VAL A 15 4.57 4.82 -6.53
N VAL A 16 4.66 3.77 -7.33
CA VAL A 16 3.50 3.15 -7.97
C VAL A 16 2.96 2.07 -7.05
N VAL A 17 1.68 2.17 -6.71
CA VAL A 17 0.95 1.17 -5.94
C VAL A 17 0.21 0.28 -6.93
N THR A 18 0.39 -1.03 -6.86
CA THR A 18 -0.33 -1.99 -7.72
C THR A 18 -0.93 -3.12 -6.89
N CYS A 19 -2.10 -3.58 -7.31
CA CYS A 19 -2.79 -4.74 -6.75
C CYS A 19 -2.99 -5.79 -7.84
N THR A 20 -2.81 -7.08 -7.52
CA THR A 20 -3.11 -8.16 -8.47
C THR A 20 -4.60 -8.27 -8.84
N CYS A 21 -5.48 -7.54 -8.14
CA CYS A 21 -6.87 -7.33 -8.51
C CYS A 21 -7.07 -6.39 -9.72
N GLY A 22 -5.99 -5.87 -10.31
CA GLY A 22 -6.02 -4.99 -11.49
C GLY A 22 -6.02 -3.50 -11.15
N TRP A 23 -6.08 -3.14 -9.86
CA TRP A 23 -6.05 -1.75 -9.41
C TRP A 23 -4.62 -1.20 -9.33
N ARG A 24 -4.46 0.08 -9.67
CA ARG A 24 -3.17 0.80 -9.58
C ARG A 24 -3.38 2.26 -9.23
N ASP A 25 -2.39 2.86 -8.58
CA ASP A 25 -2.36 4.28 -8.22
C ASP A 25 -0.92 4.79 -8.07
N LEU A 26 -0.74 6.11 -8.01
CA LEU A 26 0.56 6.77 -7.94
C LEU A 26 0.62 7.70 -6.72
N ALA A 27 1.74 7.67 -6.01
CA ALA A 27 2.03 8.60 -4.92
C ALA A 27 3.40 9.26 -5.10
N LEU A 28 3.55 10.51 -4.67
CA LEU A 28 4.84 11.20 -4.69
C LEU A 28 5.68 10.91 -3.45
N LYS A 29 5.03 10.54 -2.33
CA LYS A 29 5.70 10.26 -1.05
C LYS A 29 5.53 8.80 -0.66
N PRO A 30 6.56 8.13 -0.13
CA PRO A 30 6.45 6.73 0.31
C PRO A 30 5.34 6.48 1.34
N LEU A 31 5.15 7.41 2.29
CA LEU A 31 4.10 7.29 3.30
C LEU A 31 2.70 7.42 2.67
N GLN A 32 2.55 8.29 1.67
CA GLN A 32 1.30 8.45 0.93
C GLN A 32 0.97 7.17 0.17
N ALA A 33 1.96 6.54 -0.47
CA ALA A 33 1.80 5.26 -1.17
C ALA A 33 1.27 4.16 -0.24
N GLN A 34 1.76 4.12 1.00
CA GLN A 34 1.28 3.15 1.99
C GLN A 34 -0.13 3.44 2.49
N ARG A 35 -0.50 4.72 2.66
CA ARG A 35 -1.89 5.11 3.00
C ARG A 35 -2.86 4.70 1.90
N ILE A 36 -2.48 4.96 0.65
CA ILE A 36 -3.22 4.57 -0.54
C ILE A 36 -3.41 3.05 -0.59
N ALA A 37 -2.32 2.28 -0.40
CA ALA A 37 -2.37 0.82 -0.34
C ALA A 37 -3.31 0.29 0.78
N ALA A 38 -3.22 0.86 1.98
CA ALA A 38 -4.06 0.44 3.12
C ALA A 38 -5.53 0.80 2.91
N SER A 39 -5.82 1.94 2.30
CA SER A 39 -7.19 2.34 1.95
C SER A 39 -7.79 1.39 0.92
N HIS A 40 -7.04 1.07 -0.13
CA HIS A 40 -7.48 0.13 -1.15
C HIS A 40 -7.71 -1.28 -0.58
N GLU A 41 -6.79 -1.77 0.27
CA GLU A 41 -6.96 -3.05 0.96
C GLU A 41 -8.24 -3.07 1.80
N ALA A 42 -8.53 -2.01 2.56
CA ALA A 42 -9.73 -1.93 3.39
C ALA A 42 -11.02 -1.95 2.56
N SER A 43 -11.03 -1.33 1.38
CA SER A 43 -12.20 -1.26 0.50
C SER A 43 -12.41 -2.52 -0.35
N CYS A 44 -11.35 -3.04 -0.97
CA CYS A 44 -11.44 -4.16 -1.93
C CYS A 44 -11.15 -5.52 -1.31
N HIS A 45 -10.44 -5.56 -0.17
CA HIS A 45 -9.96 -6.79 0.47
C HIS A 45 -10.18 -6.77 2.00
N PRO A 46 -11.42 -6.56 2.48
CA PRO A 46 -11.71 -6.25 3.89
C PRO A 46 -11.33 -7.34 4.90
N ARG A 47 -11.15 -8.59 4.43
CA ARG A 47 -10.75 -9.72 5.27
C ARG A 47 -9.25 -9.75 5.58
N GLN A 48 -8.49 -8.81 5.03
CA GLN A 48 -7.05 -8.87 5.00
C GLN A 48 -6.47 -7.54 5.49
N ALA A 49 -5.25 -7.59 6.03
CA ALA A 49 -4.65 -6.48 6.78
C ALA A 49 -3.15 -6.34 6.54
N SER A 50 -2.66 -6.81 5.38
CA SER A 50 -1.23 -6.80 5.06
C SER A 50 -0.70 -5.39 4.82
N ALA A 51 -1.37 -4.60 3.98
CA ALA A 51 -1.02 -3.21 3.72
C ALA A 51 -1.26 -2.32 4.94
N ARG A 52 -2.31 -2.61 5.74
CA ARG A 52 -2.54 -1.92 7.00
C ARG A 52 -1.40 -2.11 8.01
N LYS A 53 -0.87 -3.35 8.12
CA LYS A 53 0.31 -3.64 8.95
C LYS A 53 1.55 -2.90 8.45
N MET A 54 1.79 -2.90 7.14
CA MET A 54 2.91 -2.15 6.54
C MET A 54 2.84 -0.65 6.85
N LEU A 55 1.65 -0.05 6.77
CA LEU A 55 1.43 1.37 7.13
C LEU A 55 1.76 1.65 8.60
N ALA A 56 1.31 0.78 9.51
CA ALA A 56 1.59 0.92 10.93
C ALA A 56 3.11 0.85 11.22
N GLU A 57 3.82 -0.06 10.56
CA GLU A 57 5.27 -0.19 10.68
C GLU A 57 6.03 1.03 10.14
N ALA A 58 5.67 1.55 8.97
CA ALA A 58 6.32 2.74 8.44
C ALA A 58 6.05 3.97 9.28
N THR A 59 4.83 4.10 9.83
CA THR A 59 4.49 5.19 10.75
C THR A 59 5.35 5.10 12.02
N ARG A 60 5.55 3.91 12.58
CA ARG A 60 6.44 3.68 13.74
C ARG A 60 7.90 4.02 13.45
N ARG A 61 8.38 3.83 12.22
CA ARG A 61 9.76 4.19 11.83
C ARG A 61 9.97 5.70 11.74
N LEU A 62 8.92 6.46 11.43
CA LEU A 62 8.99 7.93 11.36
C LEU A 62 8.89 8.61 12.72
N SER A 63 8.38 7.91 13.74
CA SER A 63 8.31 8.40 15.12
C SER A 63 9.58 8.12 15.94
N ARG A 64 10.62 7.57 15.33
CA ARG A 64 11.97 7.39 15.90
C ARG A 64 12.92 8.39 15.26
#